data_AF-A0A202DHW1-F1
#
_entry.id   AF-A0A202DHW1-F1
#
_cell.length_a   1.000
_cell.length_b   1.000
_cell.length_c   1.000
_cell.angle_alpha   90.00
_cell.angle_beta   90.00
_cell.angle_gamma   90.00
#
_symmetry.space_group_name_H-M   'P 1'
#
loop_
_entity.id
_entity.type
_entity.pdbx_description
1 polymer ?
#
loop_
_entity_poly.entity_id
_entity_poly.type
_entity_poly.pdbx_seq_one_letter_code
_entity_poly.pdbx_strand_id
1 'polypeptide(L)'
;MVFKWLYQITMKDIAEIIKAAGESEIASKRQFIDLLPILEHDWTEDINSQIRSVGLNPDAVVVCALSEGSDYWRGLAIKWLQSGYPLSERLADTLESLGNSVIGTQEDRDVALKLAAEWQKGND
;
A
#
# COMPACT_ATOMS: atom_id res chain seq x y z
N MET A 1 28.28 13.93 3.82
CA MET A 1 28.05 12.92 4.86
C MET A 1 26.53 12.83 5.04
N VAL A 2 25.89 11.93 4.30
CA VAL A 2 24.42 11.89 4.18
C VAL A 2 23.84 11.24 5.44
N PHE A 3 22.92 11.93 6.09
CA PHE A 3 22.19 11.48 7.27
C PHE A 3 21.43 10.18 6.97
N LYS A 4 22.00 9.05 7.36
CA LYS A 4 21.42 7.71 7.27
C LYS A 4 20.70 7.36 8.59
N TRP A 5 19.72 8.18 8.95
CA TRP A 5 18.90 7.99 10.16
C TRP A 5 17.43 8.30 9.83
N LEU A 6 16.84 7.52 8.94
CA LEU A 6 15.39 7.41 8.81
C LEU A 6 15.04 5.93 8.94
N TYR A 7 14.26 5.66 9.98
CA TYR A 7 13.71 4.38 10.42
C TYR A 7 13.60 3.32 9.31
N GLN A 8 14.54 2.37 9.25
CA GLN A 8 14.22 1.09 8.63
C GLN A 8 13.32 0.34 9.61
N ILE A 9 12.01 0.50 9.45
CA ILE A 9 11.05 -0.34 10.17
C ILE A 9 11.28 -1.78 9.72
N THR A 10 11.64 -2.62 10.69
CA THR A 10 11.82 -4.05 10.47
C THR A 10 10.48 -4.76 10.57
N MET A 11 10.38 -5.94 9.97
CA MET A 11 9.17 -6.78 10.09
C MET A 11 8.86 -7.16 11.56
N LYS A 12 9.88 -7.14 12.43
CA LYS A 12 9.70 -7.29 13.87
C LYS A 12 9.00 -6.07 14.50
N ASP A 13 9.36 -4.87 14.10
CA ASP A 13 8.72 -3.64 14.58
C ASP A 13 7.25 -3.61 14.13
N ILE A 14 6.96 -4.06 12.90
CA ILE A 14 5.58 -4.21 12.38
C ILE A 14 4.79 -5.22 13.21
N ALA A 15 5.37 -6.38 13.53
CA ALA A 15 4.73 -7.37 14.39
C ALA A 15 4.44 -6.82 15.81
N GLU A 16 5.35 -5.99 16.35
CA GLU A 16 5.15 -5.33 17.64
C GLU A 16 4.05 -4.27 17.59
N ILE A 17 3.96 -3.47 16.51
CA ILE A 17 2.87 -2.50 16.28
C ILE A 17 1.52 -3.22 16.25
N ILE A 18 1.42 -4.33 15.51
CA ILE A 18 0.17 -5.10 15.39
C ILE A 18 -0.24 -5.69 16.74
N LYS A 19 0.72 -6.26 17.47
CA LYS A 19 0.47 -6.83 18.80
C LYS A 19 0.05 -5.76 19.81
N ALA A 20 0.57 -4.54 19.71
CA ALA A 20 0.23 -3.43 20.57
C ALA A 20 -1.15 -2.82 20.23
N ALA A 21 -1.51 -2.79 18.95
CA ALA A 21 -2.78 -2.25 18.45
C ALA A 21 -3.97 -3.19 18.70
N GLY A 22 -3.78 -4.51 18.58
CA GLY A 22 -4.88 -5.48 18.67
C GLY A 22 -5.71 -5.56 17.39
N GLU A 23 -6.04 -6.78 16.96
CA GLU A 23 -6.62 -7.10 15.64
C GLU A 23 -7.90 -6.31 15.31
N SER A 24 -8.70 -5.98 16.33
CA SER A 24 -9.96 -5.24 16.17
C SER A 24 -9.79 -3.72 16.01
N GLU A 25 -8.69 -3.13 16.47
CA GLU A 25 -8.43 -1.68 16.39
C GLU A 25 -7.70 -1.29 15.10
N ILE A 26 -6.87 -2.18 14.55
CA ILE A 26 -6.19 -1.98 13.26
C ILE A 26 -7.19 -1.79 12.13
N ALA A 27 -8.38 -2.39 12.23
CA ALA A 27 -9.48 -2.17 11.29
C ALA A 27 -10.01 -0.73 11.28
N SER A 28 -9.66 0.10 12.26
CA SER A 28 -10.01 1.53 12.30
C SER A 28 -8.96 2.37 11.55
N LYS A 29 -9.40 3.36 10.77
CA LYS A 29 -8.59 4.20 9.85
C LYS A 29 -7.30 4.81 10.43
N ARG A 30 -7.13 4.86 11.75
CA ARG A 30 -6.04 5.58 12.42
C ARG A 30 -4.73 4.78 12.56
N GLN A 31 -4.79 3.45 12.61
CA GLN A 31 -3.60 2.60 12.81
C GLN A 31 -3.06 1.99 11.51
N PHE A 32 -3.75 2.13 10.38
CA PHE A 32 -3.20 1.77 9.06
C PHE A 32 -1.99 2.64 8.68
N ILE A 33 -1.88 3.86 9.22
CA ILE A 33 -0.73 4.75 9.02
C ILE A 33 0.56 4.10 9.54
N ASP A 34 0.48 3.42 10.69
CA ASP A 34 1.64 2.75 11.30
C ASP A 34 2.12 1.54 10.49
N LEU A 35 1.31 1.07 9.53
CA LEU A 35 1.61 -0.06 8.66
C LEU A 35 2.12 0.36 7.28
N LEU A 36 1.98 1.63 6.89
CA LEU A 36 2.49 2.15 5.61
C LEU A 36 3.99 1.97 5.39
N PRO A 37 4.86 2.03 6.42
CA PRO A 37 6.29 1.78 6.26
C PRO A 37 6.63 0.41 5.66
N ILE A 38 5.70 -0.55 5.68
CA ILE A 38 5.92 -1.82 5.00
C ILE A 38 6.11 -1.65 3.49
N LEU A 39 5.50 -0.63 2.89
CA LEU A 39 5.58 -0.33 1.46
C LEU A 39 6.99 0.11 1.03
N GLU A 40 7.87 0.43 1.98
CA GLU A 40 9.27 0.73 1.70
C GLU A 40 10.06 -0.51 1.27
N HIS A 41 9.59 -1.71 1.62
CA HIS A 41 10.17 -2.97 1.15
C HIS A 41 9.66 -3.29 -0.25
N ASP A 42 10.48 -3.91 -1.11
CA ASP A 42 10.00 -4.33 -2.43
C ASP A 42 8.95 -5.44 -2.30
N TRP A 43 7.91 -5.38 -3.14
CA TRP A 43 6.90 -6.43 -3.17
C TRP A 43 7.53 -7.78 -3.56
N THR A 44 7.35 -8.76 -2.68
CA THR A 44 7.74 -10.15 -2.89
C THR A 44 6.74 -11.08 -2.20
N GLU A 45 6.67 -12.34 -2.64
CA GLU A 45 5.82 -13.34 -1.98
C GLU A 45 6.23 -13.61 -0.53
N ASP A 46 7.50 -13.38 -0.19
CA ASP A 46 8.01 -13.47 1.18
C ASP A 46 7.43 -12.35 2.05
N ILE A 47 7.42 -11.10 1.56
CA ILE A 47 6.76 -9.97 2.24
C ILE A 47 5.26 -10.25 2.40
N ASN A 48 4.56 -10.74 1.36
CA ASN A 48 3.15 -11.14 1.45
C ASN A 48 2.91 -12.16 2.58
N SER A 49 3.74 -13.20 2.62
CA SER A 49 3.66 -14.26 3.63
C SER A 49 3.87 -13.73 5.04
N GLN A 50 4.85 -12.83 5.21
CA GLN A 50 5.13 -12.21 6.50
C GLN A 50 3.99 -11.30 6.97
N ILE A 51 3.42 -10.48 6.09
CA ILE A 51 2.24 -9.64 6.38
C ILE A 51 1.06 -10.49 6.84
N ARG A 52 0.78 -11.57 6.10
CA ARG A 52 -0.33 -12.47 6.43
C ARG A 52 -0.08 -13.25 7.71
N SER A 53 1.17 -13.61 8.01
CA SER A 53 1.54 -14.32 9.24
C SER A 53 1.24 -13.52 10.52
N VAL A 54 1.21 -12.20 10.41
CA VAL A 54 0.85 -11.27 11.49
C VAL A 54 -0.63 -10.84 11.43
N GLY A 55 -1.46 -11.50 10.62
CA GLY A 55 -2.91 -11.27 10.56
C GLY A 55 -3.32 -10.04 9.76
N LEU A 56 -2.42 -9.42 9.02
CA LEU A 56 -2.73 -8.25 8.20
C LEU A 56 -3.18 -8.62 6.80
N ASN A 57 -4.04 -7.76 6.24
CA ASN A 57 -4.40 -7.80 4.83
C ASN A 57 -3.55 -6.78 4.05
N PRO A 58 -2.62 -7.21 3.18
CA PRO A 58 -1.82 -6.29 2.39
C PRO A 58 -2.67 -5.36 1.50
N ASP A 59 -3.84 -5.81 1.01
CA ASP A 59 -4.75 -4.96 0.22
C ASP A 59 -5.18 -3.71 1.02
N ALA A 60 -5.41 -3.86 2.32
CA ALA A 60 -5.85 -2.75 3.16
C ALA A 60 -4.75 -1.68 3.31
N VAL A 61 -3.48 -2.11 3.34
CA VAL A 61 -2.32 -1.20 3.39
C VAL A 61 -2.19 -0.43 2.08
N VAL A 62 -2.28 -1.13 0.94
CA VAL A 62 -2.20 -0.51 -0.39
C VAL A 62 -3.36 0.47 -0.61
N VAL A 63 -4.60 0.07 -0.28
CA VAL A 63 -5.77 0.97 -0.38
C VAL A 63 -5.60 2.19 0.53
N CYS A 64 -5.11 2.01 1.76
CA CYS A 64 -4.86 3.13 2.67
C CYS A 64 -3.86 4.12 2.08
N ALA A 65 -2.73 3.63 1.58
CA ALA A 65 -1.68 4.45 0.97
C ALA A 65 -2.16 5.21 -0.28
N LEU A 66 -2.93 4.55 -1.15
CA LEU A 66 -3.50 5.17 -2.34
C LEU A 66 -4.52 6.26 -2.00
N SER A 67 -5.30 6.05 -0.94
CA SER A 67 -6.35 6.96 -0.47
C SER A 67 -5.81 8.09 0.42
N GLU A 68 -4.56 7.99 0.87
CA GLU A 68 -3.96 9.00 1.72
C GLU A 68 -3.56 10.25 0.91
N GLY A 69 -3.55 11.40 1.58
CA GLY A 69 -3.08 12.67 1.00
C GLY A 69 -1.56 12.77 0.84
N SER A 70 -0.81 11.70 1.09
CA SER A 70 0.66 11.68 1.01
C SER A 70 1.14 11.12 -0.33
N ASP A 71 1.84 11.93 -1.12
CA ASP A 71 2.43 11.50 -2.39
C ASP A 71 3.49 10.40 -2.20
N TYR A 72 4.20 10.41 -1.05
CA TYR A 72 5.21 9.42 -0.74
C TYR A 72 4.63 8.01 -0.61
N TRP A 73 3.59 7.85 0.22
CA TRP A 73 2.96 6.55 0.45
C TRP A 73 2.24 6.04 -0.80
N ARG A 74 1.60 6.95 -1.54
CA ARG A 74 0.97 6.63 -2.82
C ARG A 74 1.97 6.12 -3.84
N GLY A 75 3.12 6.78 -3.99
CA GLY A 75 4.18 6.36 -4.89
C GLY A 75 4.70 4.95 -4.56
N LEU A 76 4.85 4.63 -3.27
CA LEU A 76 5.26 3.28 -2.84
C LEU A 76 4.19 2.22 -3.13
N ALA A 77 2.91 2.54 -2.91
CA ALA A 77 1.81 1.64 -3.25
C ALA A 77 1.73 1.37 -4.76
N ILE A 78 1.89 2.41 -5.59
CA ILE A 78 1.98 2.27 -7.05
C ILE A 78 3.19 1.41 -7.45
N LYS A 79 4.35 1.61 -6.82
CA LYS A 79 5.55 0.81 -7.06
C LYS A 79 5.30 -0.69 -6.78
N TRP A 80 4.59 -1.03 -5.71
CA TRP A 80 4.21 -2.43 -5.43
C TRP A 80 3.35 -3.01 -6.55
N LEU A 81 2.32 -2.27 -7.00
CA LEU A 81 1.45 -2.67 -8.10
C LEU A 81 2.22 -2.90 -9.40
N GLN A 82 3.14 -1.99 -9.75
CA GLN A 82 4.03 -2.14 -10.90
C GLN A 82 5.01 -3.32 -10.76
N SER A 83 5.35 -3.70 -9.53
CA SER A 83 6.24 -4.82 -9.22
C SER A 83 5.52 -6.18 -9.20
N GLY A 84 4.24 -6.22 -9.56
CA GLY A 84 3.45 -7.46 -9.65
C GLY A 84 2.63 -7.79 -8.40
N TYR A 85 2.34 -6.81 -7.55
CA TYR A 85 1.31 -6.98 -6.52
C TYR A 85 -0.04 -7.32 -7.18
N PRO A 86 -0.77 -8.36 -6.70
CA PRO A 86 -2.02 -8.77 -7.32
C PRO A 86 -3.10 -7.69 -7.17
N LEU A 87 -3.63 -7.22 -8.29
CA LEU A 87 -4.75 -6.29 -8.33
C LEU A 87 -6.07 -7.01 -8.07
N SER A 88 -6.76 -6.63 -7.00
CA SER A 88 -8.15 -7.00 -6.73
C SER A 88 -9.12 -5.98 -7.35
N GLU A 89 -10.38 -6.36 -7.55
CA GLU A 89 -11.44 -5.46 -8.05
C GLU A 89 -11.52 -4.16 -7.25
N ARG A 90 -11.49 -4.28 -5.91
CA ARG A 90 -11.47 -3.13 -5.00
C ARG A 90 -10.27 -2.20 -5.21
N LEU A 91 -9.10 -2.76 -5.53
CA LEU A 91 -7.91 -1.97 -5.83
C LEU A 91 -8.03 -1.28 -7.19
N ALA A 92 -8.60 -1.95 -8.19
CA ALA A 92 -8.88 -1.36 -9.49
C ALA A 92 -9.83 -0.15 -9.36
N ASP A 93 -10.92 -0.28 -8.61
CA ASP A 93 -11.85 0.82 -8.31
C ASP A 93 -11.16 1.99 -7.59
N THR A 94 -10.26 1.67 -6.66
CA THR A 94 -9.49 2.67 -5.90
C THR A 94 -8.53 3.43 -6.82
N LEU A 95 -7.88 2.73 -7.75
CA LEU A 95 -6.96 3.33 -8.74
C LEU A 95 -7.71 4.19 -9.76
N GLU A 96 -8.88 3.75 -10.22
CA GLU A 96 -9.74 4.54 -11.10
C GLU A 96 -10.21 5.82 -10.37
N SER A 97 -10.62 5.69 -9.10
CA SER A 97 -11.00 6.83 -8.27
C SER A 97 -9.83 7.82 -8.08
N LEU A 98 -8.63 7.31 -7.82
CA LEU A 98 -7.42 8.11 -7.69
C LEU A 98 -7.10 8.85 -9.00
N GLY A 99 -7.14 8.14 -10.12
CA GLY A 99 -6.89 8.67 -11.45
C GLY A 99 -7.80 9.85 -11.83
N ASN A 100 -9.04 9.81 -11.36
CA ASN A 100 -10.04 10.88 -11.57
C ASN A 100 -10.04 11.95 -10.47
N SER A 101 -9.19 11.82 -9.44
CA SER A 101 -9.15 12.75 -8.32
C SER A 101 -8.28 13.98 -8.59
N VAL A 102 -8.42 15.00 -7.76
CA VAL A 102 -7.48 16.14 -7.71
C VAL A 102 -6.27 15.87 -6.80
N ILE A 103 -6.26 14.72 -6.13
CA ILE A 103 -5.25 14.34 -5.15
C ILE A 103 -4.11 13.63 -5.89
N GLY A 104 -2.88 13.95 -5.47
CA GLY A 104 -1.67 13.35 -5.99
C GLY A 104 -1.04 14.02 -7.20
N THR A 105 0.07 13.44 -7.65
CA THR A 105 0.78 13.93 -8.83
C THR A 105 0.06 13.51 -10.11
N GLN A 106 0.26 14.25 -11.19
CA GLN A 106 -0.29 13.86 -12.51
C GLN A 106 0.24 12.49 -12.93
N GLU A 107 1.53 12.22 -12.67
CA GLU A 107 2.16 10.94 -12.98
C GLU A 107 1.50 9.78 -12.23
N ASP A 108 1.27 9.92 -10.92
CA ASP A 108 0.59 8.89 -10.13
C ASP A 108 -0.82 8.58 -10.66
N ARG A 109 -1.56 9.62 -11.06
CA ARG A 109 -2.91 9.46 -11.61
C ARG A 109 -2.91 8.76 -12.95
N ASP A 110 -2.01 9.14 -13.86
CA ASP A 110 -1.89 8.53 -15.18
C ASP A 110 -1.51 7.04 -15.05
N VAL A 111 -0.58 6.72 -14.13
CA VAL A 111 -0.21 5.34 -13.83
C VAL A 111 -1.37 4.57 -13.21
N ALA A 112 -2.10 5.17 -12.27
CA ALA A 112 -3.25 4.52 -11.64
C ALA A 112 -4.34 4.16 -12.66
N LEU A 113 -4.69 5.08 -13.57
CA LEU A 113 -5.65 4.83 -14.64
C LEU A 113 -5.19 3.70 -15.56
N LYS A 114 -3.89 3.68 -15.90
CA LYS A 114 -3.33 2.62 -16.74
C LYS A 114 -3.45 1.25 -16.07
N LEU A 115 -3.07 1.15 -14.79
CA LEU A 115 -3.15 -0.12 -14.04
C LEU A 115 -4.60 -0.59 -13.89
N ALA A 116 -5.55 0.31 -13.62
CA ALA A 116 -6.97 -0.03 -13.55
C ALA A 116 -7.51 -0.55 -14.89
N ALA A 117 -7.17 0.12 -16.00
CA ALA A 117 -7.60 -0.29 -17.34
C ALA A 117 -6.99 -1.63 -17.78
N GLU A 118 -5.72 -1.89 -17.44
CA GLU A 118 -5.07 -3.18 -17.71
C GLU A 118 -5.74 -4.33 -16.95
N TRP A 119 -6.12 -4.09 -15.69
CA TRP A 119 -6.87 -5.06 -14.90
C TRP A 119 -8.26 -5.32 -15.50
N GLN A 120 -9.03 -4.27 -15.83
CA GLN A 120 -10.36 -4.42 -16.44
C GLN A 120 -10.31 -5.26 -17.72
N LYS A 121 -9.37 -4.96 -18.62
CA LYS A 121 -9.19 -5.71 -19.87
C LYS A 121 -8.83 -7.19 -19.65
N GLY A 122 -8.16 -7.52 -18.55
CA GLY A 122 -7.81 -8.90 -18.21
C GLY A 122 -8.96 -9.70 -17.58
N ASN A 123 -10.03 -9.02 -17.15
CA ASN A 123 -11.17 -9.61 -16.44
C ASN A 123 -12.51 -9.50 -17.21
N ASP A 124 -12.56 -8.75 -18.32
CA ASP A 124 -13.64 -8.73 -19.33
C ASP A 124 -13.60 -9.96 -20.26
#